data_AF-A0A8I1QYL4-F1
#
_entry.id   AF-A0A8I1QYL4-F1
#
_cell.length_a   1.000
_cell.length_b   1.000
_cell.length_c   1.000
_cell.angle_alpha   90.00
_cell.angle_beta   90.00
_cell.angle_gamma   90.00
#
_symmetry.space_group_name_H-M   'P 1'
#
loop_
_entity.id
_entity.type
_entity.pdbx_description
1 polymer ?
#
loop_
_entity_poly.entity_id
_entity_poly.type
_entity_poly.pdbx_seq_one_letter_code
_entity_poly.pdbx_strand_id
1 'polypeptide(L)'
;MLPFAYSALEERFATIRPWAKTAIGEATNRCAICMGYTLRLTPSEDDATVASLTGAKASFSSAPGLRGAPVPVAFGGAAPRPLSAQFFIRASELLPRVLRAYGKPDVQGVSNQAAKSVIGRKGVLYLENCYQTPGDKRFSFPFLQRTTGDHWDLFNGAAMVAEGLMISGNNHEGQLYFWQAR
;
A
#
# COMPACT_ATOMS: atom_id res chain seq x y z
N MET A 1 4.05 16.68 -0.97
CA MET A 1 5.18 16.15 -0.17
C MET A 1 4.68 15.59 1.14
N LEU A 2 5.18 14.44 1.58
CA LEU A 2 4.85 13.80 2.85
C LEU A 2 5.52 14.49 4.04
N PRO A 3 4.89 14.49 5.23
CA PRO A 3 5.47 15.06 6.44
C PRO A 3 6.51 14.14 7.12
N PHE A 4 7.03 13.12 6.42
CA PHE A 4 7.91 12.11 6.97
C PHE A 4 9.28 12.15 6.30
N ALA A 5 10.34 12.03 7.10
CA ALA A 5 11.67 11.74 6.57
C ALA A 5 11.67 10.36 5.90
N TYR A 6 12.43 10.21 4.81
CA TYR A 6 12.50 8.94 4.09
C TYR A 6 12.98 7.78 4.97
N SER A 7 14.00 8.00 5.81
CA SER A 7 14.52 6.97 6.73
C SER A 7 13.44 6.44 7.68
N ALA A 8 12.54 7.30 8.14
CA ALA A 8 11.44 6.91 9.01
C ALA A 8 10.36 6.11 8.26
N LEU A 9 10.16 6.38 6.96
CA LEU A 9 9.28 5.55 6.11
C LEU A 9 9.91 4.18 5.85
N GLU A 10 11.21 4.16 5.57
CA GLU A 10 12.00 2.96 5.32
C GLU A 10 12.02 2.03 6.53
N GLU A 11 12.30 2.56 7.73
CA GLU A 11 12.27 1.82 8.99
C GLU A 11 10.89 1.16 9.23
N ARG A 12 9.81 1.93 9.03
CA ARG A 12 8.44 1.39 9.19
C ARG A 12 8.11 0.33 8.16
N PHE A 13 8.51 0.55 6.91
CA PHE A 13 8.28 -0.41 5.82
C PHE A 13 9.05 -1.72 6.06
N ALA A 14 10.30 -1.63 6.50
CA ALA A 14 11.12 -2.78 6.88
C ALA A 14 10.53 -3.53 8.09
N THR A 15 9.92 -2.82 9.04
CA THR A 15 9.28 -3.42 10.21
C THR A 15 8.05 -4.24 9.85
N ILE A 16 7.15 -3.72 9.01
CA ILE A 16 5.86 -4.37 8.73
C ILE A 16 5.96 -5.50 7.71
N ARG A 17 6.89 -5.42 6.75
CA ARG A 17 6.96 -6.37 5.62
C ARG A 17 7.12 -7.84 6.04
N PRO A 18 8.06 -8.21 6.94
CA PRO A 18 8.19 -9.60 7.38
C PRO A 18 6.93 -10.10 8.09
N TRP A 19 6.29 -9.24 8.88
CA TRP A 19 5.05 -9.59 9.55
C TRP A 19 3.91 -9.81 8.55
N ALA A 20 3.69 -8.88 7.62
CA ALA A 20 2.61 -8.98 6.64
C ALA A 20 2.74 -10.27 5.81
N LYS A 21 3.97 -10.63 5.41
CA LYS A 21 4.30 -11.89 4.74
C LYS A 21 3.82 -13.12 5.53
N THR A 22 4.12 -13.16 6.83
CA THR A 22 3.71 -14.26 7.73
C THR A 22 2.20 -14.27 7.97
N ALA A 23 1.58 -13.10 8.12
CA ALA A 23 0.18 -12.97 8.54
C ALA A 23 -0.82 -13.34 7.42
N ILE A 24 -0.58 -12.92 6.18
CA ILE A 24 -1.52 -13.15 5.06
C ILE A 24 -1.04 -14.23 4.07
N GLY A 25 0.17 -14.74 4.26
CA GLY A 25 0.81 -15.72 3.40
C GLY A 25 1.35 -15.12 2.09
N GLU A 26 1.97 -15.99 1.28
CA GLU A 26 2.66 -15.60 0.04
C GLU A 26 1.71 -15.40 -1.16
N ALA A 27 0.49 -15.94 -1.08
CA ALA A 27 -0.47 -15.92 -2.19
C ALA A 27 -1.27 -14.61 -2.30
N THR A 28 -1.17 -13.73 -1.30
CA THR A 28 -1.97 -12.50 -1.19
C THR A 28 -1.07 -11.27 -1.33
N ASN A 29 -1.51 -10.28 -2.12
CA ASN A 29 -0.80 -9.02 -2.22
C ASN A 29 -0.83 -8.26 -0.88
N ARG A 30 0.35 -7.86 -0.40
CA ARG A 30 0.56 -7.20 0.90
C ARG A 30 0.89 -5.71 0.80
N CYS A 31 0.91 -5.13 -0.40
CA CYS A 31 1.34 -3.74 -0.61
C CYS A 31 0.52 -2.74 0.20
N ALA A 32 -0.81 -2.91 0.25
CA ALA A 32 -1.72 -2.02 0.97
C ALA A 32 -1.52 -2.10 2.49
N ILE A 33 -1.26 -3.29 3.04
CA ILE A 33 -0.95 -3.49 4.46
C ILE A 33 0.35 -2.75 4.81
N CYS A 34 1.41 -3.05 4.06
CA CYS A 34 2.73 -2.47 4.30
C CYS A 34 2.70 -0.95 4.18
N MET A 35 2.06 -0.44 3.13
CA MET A 35 2.02 1.00 2.88
C MET A 35 1.09 1.74 3.84
N GLY A 36 -0.08 1.18 4.16
CA GLY A 36 -0.97 1.74 5.18
C GLY A 36 -0.26 1.90 6.52
N TYR A 37 0.48 0.88 6.96
CA TYR A 37 1.30 0.95 8.17
C TYR A 37 2.41 2.00 8.06
N THR A 38 3.17 2.00 6.96
CA THR A 38 4.27 2.95 6.72
C THR A 38 3.82 4.40 6.71
N LEU A 39 2.63 4.66 6.16
CA LEU A 39 1.99 5.96 6.14
C LEU A 39 1.15 6.24 7.39
N ARG A 40 1.11 5.33 8.37
CA ARG A 40 0.31 5.45 9.59
C ARG A 40 -1.17 5.77 9.29
N LEU A 41 -1.73 5.14 8.26
CA LEU A 41 -3.14 5.25 7.91
C LEU A 41 -3.87 4.00 8.37
N THR A 42 -5.11 4.18 8.80
CA THR A 42 -6.00 3.08 9.18
C THR A 42 -7.23 3.05 8.30
N PRO A 43 -7.79 1.86 8.02
CA PRO A 43 -9.07 1.72 7.35
C PRO A 43 -10.21 2.41 8.12
N SER A 44 -11.20 2.91 7.39
CA SER A 44 -12.52 3.26 7.90
C SER A 44 -13.49 2.08 7.75
N GLU A 45 -14.74 2.25 8.18
CA GLU A 45 -15.76 1.18 8.19
C GLU A 45 -16.08 0.63 6.78
N ASP A 46 -15.96 1.45 5.74
CA ASP A 46 -16.28 1.06 4.35
C ASP A 46 -15.11 0.41 3.60
N ASP A 47 -13.89 0.45 4.15
CA ASP A 47 -12.72 -0.10 3.47
C ASP A 47 -12.59 -1.59 3.78
N ALA A 48 -12.17 -2.40 2.79
CA ALA A 48 -11.90 -3.80 3.07
C ALA A 48 -10.64 -3.97 3.92
N THR A 49 -10.76 -4.85 4.90
CA THR A 49 -9.69 -5.14 5.87
C THR A 49 -9.36 -6.63 5.87
N VAL A 50 -8.35 -7.03 6.65
CA VAL A 50 -8.01 -8.46 6.80
C VAL A 50 -9.19 -9.24 7.41
N ALA A 51 -10.07 -8.58 8.18
CA ALA A 51 -11.30 -9.20 8.68
C ALA A 51 -12.25 -9.63 7.56
N SER A 52 -12.16 -9.03 6.37
CA SER A 52 -12.96 -9.37 5.19
C SER A 52 -12.43 -10.61 4.44
N LEU A 53 -11.23 -11.12 4.78
CA LEU A 53 -10.66 -12.31 4.13
C LEU A 53 -11.15 -13.59 4.82
N THR A 54 -12.16 -14.25 4.23
CA THR A 54 -12.60 -15.59 4.67
C THR A 54 -11.47 -16.61 4.57
N GLY A 55 -11.14 -17.28 5.68
CA GLY A 55 -10.15 -18.36 5.73
C GLY A 55 -8.69 -17.91 5.86
N ALA A 56 -8.42 -16.61 6.03
CA ALA A 56 -7.08 -16.16 6.38
C ALA A 56 -6.68 -16.75 7.74
N LYS A 57 -5.66 -17.62 7.77
CA LYS A 57 -4.98 -18.05 9.00
C LYS A 57 -4.14 -16.89 9.55
N ALA A 58 -4.77 -15.75 9.79
CA ALA A 58 -4.07 -14.55 10.18
C ALA A 58 -3.70 -14.66 11.66
N SER A 59 -2.44 -15.05 11.91
CA SER A 59 -1.84 -14.99 13.23
C SER A 59 -1.42 -13.55 13.51
N PHE A 60 -2.20 -12.86 14.33
CA PHE A 60 -1.98 -11.46 14.70
C PHE A 60 -1.14 -11.28 15.98
N SER A 61 -0.71 -12.38 16.60
CA SER A 61 -0.02 -12.38 17.91
C SER A 61 1.33 -11.66 17.93
N SER A 62 1.82 -11.19 16.78
CA SER A 62 3.12 -10.50 16.65
C SER A 62 3.07 -9.26 15.75
N ALA A 63 1.88 -8.70 15.46
CA ALA A 63 1.86 -7.52 14.59
C ALA A 63 2.45 -6.30 15.28
N PRO A 64 3.23 -5.49 14.56
CA PRO A 64 3.74 -4.25 15.11
C PRO A 64 2.57 -3.29 15.36
N GLY A 65 2.56 -2.63 16.51
CA GLY A 65 1.52 -1.65 16.84
C GLY A 65 1.61 -0.40 15.95
N LEU A 66 0.47 0.12 15.50
CA LEU A 66 0.36 1.37 14.77
C LEU A 66 0.57 2.59 15.70
N ARG A 67 1.80 2.80 16.18
CA ARG A 67 2.11 3.95 17.04
C ARG A 67 2.00 5.27 16.26
N GLY A 68 1.07 6.12 16.67
CA GLY A 68 0.92 7.48 16.15
C GLY A 68 0.20 7.60 14.80
N ALA A 69 -0.59 6.59 14.41
CA ALA A 69 -1.59 6.77 13.36
C ALA A 69 -2.72 7.68 13.88
N PRO A 70 -3.32 8.55 13.04
CA PRO A 70 -4.59 9.18 13.38
C PRO A 70 -5.58 8.04 13.61
N VAL A 71 -5.90 7.77 14.87
CA VAL A 71 -7.04 6.92 15.21
C VAL A 71 -8.25 7.70 14.72
N PRO A 72 -9.11 7.15 13.84
CA PRO A 72 -10.40 7.77 13.57
C PRO A 72 -11.07 7.90 14.93
N VAL A 73 -11.29 9.14 15.36
CA VAL A 73 -11.86 9.42 16.68
C VAL A 73 -13.29 8.88 16.61
N ALA A 74 -13.48 7.64 17.07
CA ALA A 74 -14.81 7.13 17.33
C ALA A 74 -15.34 7.98 18.48
N PHE A 75 -16.33 8.81 18.19
CA PHE A 75 -17.10 9.50 19.22
C PHE A 75 -17.64 8.43 20.19
N GLY A 76 -17.13 8.44 21.42
CA GLY A 76 -17.60 7.58 22.50
C GLY A 76 -16.86 6.24 22.64
N GLY A 77 -15.89 6.19 23.56
CA GLY A 77 -15.55 5.00 24.38
C GLY A 77 -15.35 3.63 23.71
N ALA A 78 -15.14 3.56 22.40
CA ALA A 78 -15.12 2.30 21.67
C ALA A 78 -13.89 1.46 22.03
N ALA A 79 -14.10 0.15 22.21
CA ALA A 79 -13.04 -0.83 22.42
C ALA A 79 -12.00 -0.76 21.28
N PRO A 80 -10.71 -1.09 21.56
CA PRO A 80 -9.68 -1.11 20.53
C PRO A 80 -10.12 -1.99 19.36
N ARG A 81 -10.09 -1.47 18.12
CA ARG A 81 -10.43 -2.28 16.94
C ARG A 81 -9.50 -3.49 16.88
N PRO A 82 -10.02 -4.69 16.53
CA PRO A 82 -9.17 -5.85 16.34
C PRO A 82 -8.13 -5.54 15.28
N LEU A 83 -6.93 -6.09 15.45
CA LEU A 83 -5.76 -5.80 14.62
C LEU A 83 -5.99 -6.11 13.12
N SER A 84 -6.85 -7.08 12.82
CA SER A 84 -7.34 -7.41 11.48
C SER A 84 -8.07 -6.25 10.77
N ALA A 85 -8.73 -5.38 11.54
CA ALA A 85 -9.47 -4.22 11.04
C ALA A 85 -8.60 -2.95 10.90
N GLN A 86 -7.31 -3.04 11.22
CA GLN A 86 -6.39 -1.89 11.21
C GLN A 86 -5.56 -1.80 9.92
N PHE A 87 -5.67 -2.78 9.01
CA PHE A 87 -4.86 -2.85 7.80
C PHE A 87 -5.73 -2.91 6.54
N PHE A 88 -5.32 -2.15 5.52
CA PHE A 88 -5.91 -2.19 4.18
C PHE A 88 -5.49 -3.47 3.46
N ILE A 89 -6.43 -4.12 2.76
CA ILE A 89 -6.09 -5.27 1.91
C ILE A 89 -6.12 -4.94 0.40
N ARG A 90 -6.80 -3.87 -0.01
CA ARG A 90 -6.84 -3.42 -1.42
C ARG A 90 -6.01 -2.16 -1.62
N ALA A 91 -5.16 -2.18 -2.65
CA ALA A 91 -4.30 -1.06 -3.01
C ALA A 91 -5.10 0.19 -3.41
N SER A 92 -6.18 0.01 -4.19
CA SER A 92 -7.05 1.09 -4.66
C SER A 92 -7.77 1.83 -3.52
N GLU A 93 -8.10 1.16 -2.42
CA GLU A 93 -8.78 1.77 -1.26
C GLU A 93 -7.84 2.65 -0.42
N LEU A 94 -6.53 2.41 -0.49
CA LEU A 94 -5.55 3.23 0.21
C LEU A 94 -5.37 4.61 -0.45
N LEU A 95 -5.48 4.69 -1.79
CA LEU A 95 -5.31 5.95 -2.53
C LEU A 95 -6.18 7.12 -2.02
N PRO A 96 -7.52 7.00 -1.91
CA PRO A 96 -8.34 8.10 -1.42
C PRO A 96 -8.01 8.49 0.03
N ARG A 97 -7.45 7.59 0.84
CA ARG A 97 -7.01 7.88 2.21
C ARG A 97 -5.73 8.71 2.22
N VAL A 98 -4.77 8.35 1.38
CA VAL A 98 -3.52 9.10 1.20
C VAL A 98 -3.82 10.50 0.68
N LEU A 99 -4.69 10.63 -0.32
CA LEU A 99 -5.10 11.93 -0.87
C LEU A 99 -5.76 12.82 0.18
N ARG A 100 -6.65 12.27 1.01
CA ARG A 100 -7.29 13.03 2.10
C ARG A 100 -6.30 13.43 3.20
N ALA A 101 -5.39 12.55 3.58
CA ALA A 101 -4.46 12.80 4.69
C ALA A 101 -3.27 13.69 4.32
N TYR A 102 -2.75 13.54 3.10
CA TYR A 102 -1.48 14.14 2.67
C TYR A 102 -1.61 15.05 1.44
N GLY A 103 -2.81 15.18 0.88
CA GLY A 103 -3.06 15.98 -0.30
C GLY A 103 -2.59 15.32 -1.59
N LYS A 104 -2.54 16.14 -2.66
CA LYS A 104 -2.16 15.69 -3.99
C LYS A 104 -0.72 15.16 -4.05
N PRO A 105 -0.42 14.20 -4.93
CA PRO A 105 0.94 13.75 -5.19
C PRO A 105 1.81 14.90 -5.73
N ASP A 106 3.13 14.77 -5.52
CA ASP A 106 4.14 15.68 -6.06
C ASP A 106 4.41 15.43 -7.56
N VAL A 107 4.20 14.19 -8.01
CA VAL A 107 4.18 13.83 -9.44
C VAL A 107 2.98 12.95 -9.69
N GLN A 108 2.22 13.25 -10.74
CA GLN A 108 1.14 12.43 -11.23
C GLN A 108 1.16 12.42 -12.76
N GLY A 109 0.93 11.26 -13.36
CA GLY A 109 0.75 11.12 -14.79
C GLY A 109 0.84 9.68 -15.25
N VAL A 110 0.67 9.46 -16.54
CA VAL A 110 0.81 8.13 -17.15
C VAL A 110 2.20 7.58 -16.83
N SER A 111 2.27 6.34 -16.32
CA SER A 111 3.48 5.78 -15.71
C SER A 111 4.71 5.86 -16.63
N ASN A 112 4.55 5.50 -17.91
CA ASN A 112 5.62 5.55 -18.92
C ASN A 112 6.17 6.97 -19.19
N GLN A 113 5.42 8.03 -18.85
CA GLN A 113 5.84 9.43 -18.99
C GLN A 113 6.36 9.99 -17.66
N ALA A 114 5.65 9.69 -16.56
CA ALA A 114 5.92 10.25 -15.24
C ALA A 114 7.09 9.59 -14.51
N ALA A 115 7.42 8.33 -14.84
CA ALA A 115 8.49 7.56 -14.17
C ALA A 115 9.84 8.29 -14.17
N LYS A 116 10.19 8.98 -15.27
CA LYS A 116 11.45 9.75 -15.36
C LYS A 116 11.51 10.90 -14.37
N SER A 117 10.38 11.53 -14.07
CA SER A 117 10.27 12.67 -13.15
C SER A 117 10.41 12.31 -11.67
N VAL A 118 10.41 11.00 -11.35
CA VAL A 118 10.62 10.52 -9.98
C VAL A 118 12.04 10.03 -9.72
N ILE A 119 12.83 9.75 -10.76
CA ILE A 119 14.21 9.26 -10.61
C ILE A 119 15.05 10.23 -9.77
N GLY A 120 15.81 9.69 -8.82
CA GLY A 120 16.61 10.44 -7.85
C GLY A 120 15.82 10.97 -6.64
N ARG A 121 14.48 10.90 -6.66
CA ARG A 121 13.62 11.35 -5.55
C ARG A 121 13.22 10.18 -4.68
N LYS A 122 13.20 10.40 -3.37
CA LYS A 122 12.82 9.37 -2.39
C LYS A 122 11.42 9.62 -1.86
N GLY A 123 10.60 8.58 -1.72
CA GLY A 123 9.21 8.75 -1.33
C GLY A 123 8.36 7.50 -1.48
N VAL A 124 7.06 7.70 -1.67
CA VAL A 124 6.06 6.65 -1.85
C VAL A 124 5.50 6.69 -3.25
N LEU A 125 5.37 5.52 -3.88
CA LEU A 125 4.77 5.31 -5.19
C LEU A 125 3.44 4.57 -5.05
N TYR A 126 2.47 4.99 -5.85
CA TYR A 126 1.30 4.20 -6.22
C TYR A 126 1.25 4.09 -7.73
N LEU A 127 1.01 2.88 -8.20
CA LEU A 127 0.98 2.51 -9.61
C LEU A 127 -0.35 1.83 -9.89
N GLU A 128 -1.15 2.40 -10.78
CA GLU A 128 -2.39 1.78 -11.24
C GLU A 128 -2.10 0.75 -12.33
N ASN A 129 -2.88 -0.33 -12.37
CA ASN A 129 -2.84 -1.33 -13.45
C ASN A 129 -1.44 -1.88 -13.76
N CYS A 130 -0.58 -2.03 -12.74
CA CYS A 130 0.85 -2.28 -12.94
C CYS A 130 1.28 -3.73 -12.66
N TYR A 131 0.48 -4.52 -11.94
CA TYR A 131 0.77 -5.95 -11.71
C TYR A 131 -0.32 -6.85 -12.27
N GLN A 132 0.10 -7.99 -12.81
CA GLN A 132 -0.78 -9.13 -13.02
C GLN A 132 -0.65 -10.05 -11.81
N THR A 133 -1.56 -9.97 -10.84
CA THR A 133 -1.55 -10.88 -9.68
C THR A 133 -2.08 -12.26 -10.09
N PRO A 134 -1.30 -13.36 -9.94
CA PRO A 134 -1.81 -14.72 -10.17
C PRO A 134 -2.87 -15.16 -9.14
N GLY A 135 -3.02 -14.43 -8.02
CA GLY A 135 -3.93 -14.74 -6.92
C GLY A 135 -5.37 -14.22 -7.06
N ASP A 136 -5.61 -13.16 -7.85
CA ASP A 136 -6.97 -12.63 -8.12
C ASP A 136 -7.75 -13.48 -9.14
N LYS A 137 -7.11 -14.51 -9.69
CA LYS A 137 -7.66 -15.41 -10.72
C LYS A 137 -8.75 -16.35 -10.23
N ARG A 138 -9.14 -16.32 -8.95
CA ARG A 138 -10.12 -17.29 -8.40
C ARG A 138 -11.59 -16.88 -8.55
N PHE A 139 -11.90 -15.67 -9.02
CA PHE A 139 -13.30 -15.24 -9.22
C PHE A 139 -13.63 -14.68 -10.62
N SER A 140 -12.71 -14.74 -11.60
CA SER A 140 -12.97 -14.31 -12.98
C SER A 140 -13.24 -15.51 -13.90
N PHE A 141 -14.52 -15.83 -14.09
CA PHE A 141 -15.06 -16.78 -15.09
C PHE A 141 -15.12 -16.12 -16.51
N PRO A 142 -15.28 -16.87 -17.62
CA PRO A 142 -14.12 -17.26 -18.42
C PRO A 142 -14.13 -16.66 -19.84
N PHE A 143 -14.02 -15.34 -20.03
CA PHE A 143 -13.67 -14.79 -21.35
C PHE A 143 -12.84 -13.49 -21.20
N LEU A 144 -11.52 -13.60 -21.37
CA LEU A 144 -10.59 -12.52 -21.70
C LEU A 144 -10.60 -11.23 -20.84
N GLN A 145 -10.35 -11.32 -19.54
CA GLN A 145 -9.90 -10.14 -18.78
C GLN A 145 -8.51 -10.38 -18.17
N ARG A 146 -7.50 -9.68 -18.69
CA ARG A 146 -6.24 -9.44 -17.97
C ARG A 146 -6.60 -8.54 -16.78
N THR A 147 -6.83 -9.12 -15.60
CA THR A 147 -6.99 -8.34 -14.37
C THR A 147 -5.63 -7.80 -13.96
N THR A 148 -5.41 -6.52 -14.22
CA THR A 148 -4.28 -5.77 -13.68
C THR A 148 -4.68 -5.20 -12.32
N GLY A 149 -3.83 -5.36 -11.32
CA GLY A 149 -3.99 -4.80 -9.99
C GLY A 149 -3.06 -3.60 -9.79
N ASP A 150 -3.45 -2.73 -8.85
CA ASP A 150 -2.63 -1.60 -8.44
C ASP A 150 -1.59 -2.00 -7.39
N HIS A 151 -0.58 -1.16 -7.20
CA HIS A 151 0.50 -1.41 -6.26
C HIS A 151 0.97 -0.17 -5.53
N TRP A 152 1.35 -0.37 -4.28
CA TRP A 152 2.03 0.62 -3.46
C TRP A 152 3.45 0.16 -3.15
N ASP A 153 4.42 1.06 -3.28
CA ASP A 153 5.79 0.77 -2.87
C ASP A 153 6.49 1.98 -2.26
N LEU A 154 7.51 1.70 -1.47
CA LEU A 154 8.49 2.70 -1.08
C LEU A 154 9.53 2.81 -2.21
N PHE A 155 9.95 4.03 -2.53
CA PHE A 155 10.86 4.31 -3.63
C PHE A 155 12.11 5.03 -3.13
N ASN A 156 13.28 4.42 -3.37
CA ASN A 156 14.55 4.90 -2.83
C ASN A 156 15.30 5.87 -3.77
N GLY A 157 14.67 6.31 -4.86
CA GLY A 157 15.26 7.14 -5.91
C GLY A 157 15.73 6.37 -7.14
N ALA A 158 15.83 5.05 -7.05
CA ALA A 158 16.22 4.20 -8.19
C ALA A 158 15.26 3.03 -8.37
N ALA A 159 14.95 2.34 -7.26
CA ALA A 159 14.17 1.11 -7.25
C ALA A 159 13.01 1.17 -6.25
N MET A 160 11.99 0.40 -6.57
CA MET A 160 10.92 0.01 -5.65
C MET A 160 11.51 -0.92 -4.59
N VAL A 161 11.31 -0.60 -3.31
CA VAL A 161 11.98 -1.29 -2.19
C VAL A 161 11.39 -2.68 -1.97
N ALA A 162 10.10 -2.90 -2.24
CA ALA A 162 9.51 -4.21 -2.03
C ALA A 162 10.04 -5.24 -3.04
N GLU A 163 10.09 -4.86 -4.31
CA GLU A 163 10.40 -5.75 -5.43
C GLU A 163 11.87 -5.68 -5.89
N GLY A 164 12.61 -4.65 -5.49
CA GLY A 164 13.97 -4.38 -6.00
C GLY A 164 14.00 -3.98 -7.49
N LEU A 165 12.84 -3.78 -8.10
CA LEU A 165 12.70 -3.44 -9.50
C LEU A 165 12.93 -1.95 -9.73
N MET A 166 13.66 -1.64 -10.80
CA MET A 166 13.90 -0.27 -11.24
C MET A 166 12.64 0.34 -11.83
N ILE A 167 12.36 1.61 -11.51
CA ILE A 167 11.20 2.32 -12.08
C ILE A 167 11.33 2.55 -13.59
N SER A 168 12.56 2.54 -14.12
CA SER A 168 12.84 2.70 -15.55
C SER A 168 12.25 1.58 -16.42
N GLY A 169 11.97 0.41 -15.84
CA GLY A 169 11.29 -0.69 -16.54
C GLY A 169 9.76 -0.57 -16.53
N ASN A 170 9.20 0.45 -15.88
CA ASN A 170 7.77 0.58 -15.66
C ASN A 170 7.07 1.24 -16.86
N ASN A 171 6.70 0.44 -17.87
CA ASN A 171 6.04 0.88 -19.10
C ASN A 171 4.60 0.35 -19.21
N HIS A 172 3.74 0.74 -18.28
CA HIS A 172 2.29 0.49 -18.39
C HIS A 172 1.51 1.78 -18.62
N GLU A 173 0.28 1.64 -19.14
CA GLU A 173 -0.63 2.75 -19.44
C GLU A 173 -1.38 3.29 -18.20
N GLY A 174 -1.33 2.56 -17.08
CA GLY A 174 -1.87 3.04 -15.81
C GLY A 174 -1.16 4.28 -15.26
N GLN A 175 -1.81 4.96 -14.33
CA GLN A 175 -1.28 6.16 -13.69
C GLN A 175 -0.18 5.84 -12.67
N LEU A 176 0.75 6.77 -12.53
CA LEU A 176 1.74 6.82 -11.46
C LEU A 176 1.42 8.02 -10.58
N TYR A 177 1.44 7.79 -9.27
CA TYR A 177 1.32 8.82 -8.24
C TYR A 177 2.54 8.72 -7.34
N PHE A 178 3.20 9.85 -7.10
CA PHE A 178 4.38 9.90 -6.25
C PHE A 178 4.25 11.01 -5.22
N TRP A 179 4.45 10.67 -3.95
CA TRP A 179 4.64 11.63 -2.87
C TRP A 179 6.08 11.57 -2.38
N GLN A 180 6.79 12.68 -2.51
CA GLN A 180 8.16 12.82 -2.03
C GLN A 180 8.19 12.82 -0.50
N ALA A 181 9.15 12.12 0.09
CA ALA A 181 9.48 12.23 1.51
C ALA A 181 10.22 13.53 1.80
N ARG A 182 10.09 14.05 3.02
CA ARG A 182 10.81 15.24 3.50
C ARG A 182 12.31 14.98 3.61
#